data_AF-A0A9X2MF05-F1
#
_entry.id   AF-A0A9X2MF05-F1
#
_cell.length_a   1.000
_cell.length_b   1.000
_cell.length_c   1.000
_cell.angle_alpha   90.00
_cell.angle_beta   90.00
_cell.angle_gamma   90.00
#
_symmetry.space_group_name_H-M   'P 1'
#
loop_
_entity.id
_entity.type
_entity.pdbx_description
1 polymer ?
#
loop_
_entity_poly.entity_id
_entity_poly.type
_entity_poly.pdbx_seq_one_letter_code
_entity_poly.pdbx_strand_id
1 'polypeptide(L)'
;MKNQIKTCKIDIKNLSKETINKIDELARKKGLKRSEFLEKYIEHIASQKELFEVFNRYECLLKRVENSLKYNTEILDKFSV
;
A
#
# COMPACT_ATOMS: atom_id res chain seq x y z
N MET A 1 10.14 27.83 -11.92
CA MET A 1 9.00 27.08 -12.49
C MET A 1 8.03 26.80 -11.35
N LYS A 2 6.92 27.54 -11.27
CA LYS A 2 5.94 27.37 -10.18
C LYS A 2 5.12 26.11 -10.49
N ASN A 3 5.37 25.01 -9.78
CA ASN A 3 4.48 23.84 -9.81
C ASN A 3 3.12 24.30 -9.30
N GLN A 4 2.15 24.46 -10.20
CA GLN A 4 0.76 24.62 -9.80
C GLN A 4 0.32 23.29 -9.19
N ILE A 5 0.27 23.22 -7.86
CA ILE A 5 -0.44 22.14 -7.17
C ILE A 5 -1.91 22.33 -7.52
N LYS A 6 -2.40 21.53 -8.46
CA LYS A 6 -3.79 21.55 -8.90
C LYS A 6 -4.64 21.05 -7.73
N THR A 7 -5.22 21.96 -6.96
CA THR A 7 -6.16 21.62 -5.88
C THR A 7 -7.46 21.10 -6.51
N CYS A 8 -7.55 19.79 -6.69
CA CYS A 8 -8.76 19.12 -7.17
C CYS A 8 -9.69 18.90 -5.97
N LYS A 9 -10.85 19.56 -5.96
CA LYS A 9 -11.92 19.27 -4.99
C LYS A 9 -12.66 18.01 -5.45
N ILE A 10 -12.83 17.05 -4.54
CA ILE A 10 -13.54 15.80 -4.80
C ILE A 10 -14.88 15.86 -4.07
N ASP A 11 -15.97 15.97 -4.82
CA ASP A 11 -17.34 15.91 -4.31
C ASP A 11 -17.92 14.50 -4.54
N ILE A 12 -18.11 13.74 -3.47
CA ILE A 12 -18.70 12.40 -3.54
C ILE A 12 -20.22 12.51 -3.40
N LYS A 13 -20.97 12.08 -4.41
CA LYS A 13 -22.44 12.06 -4.41
C LYS A 13 -22.96 10.65 -4.14
N ASN A 14 -24.20 10.56 -3.66
CA ASN A 14 -24.93 9.29 -3.42
C ASN A 14 -24.28 8.32 -2.40
N LEU A 15 -23.76 8.86 -1.30
CA LEU A 15 -23.39 8.03 -0.15
C LEU A 15 -24.63 7.76 0.72
N SER A 16 -24.79 6.52 1.17
CA SER A 16 -25.83 6.17 2.14
C SER A 16 -25.57 6.86 3.48
N LYS A 17 -26.64 7.20 4.22
CA LYS A 17 -26.52 7.78 5.57
C LYS A 17 -25.73 6.87 6.51
N GLU A 18 -25.87 5.56 6.39
CA GLU A 18 -25.11 4.59 7.18
C GLU A 18 -23.61 4.65 6.87
N THR A 19 -23.24 4.72 5.60
CA THR A 19 -21.83 4.87 5.19
C THR A 19 -21.27 6.20 5.69
N ILE A 20 -22.08 7.26 5.64
CA ILE A 20 -21.71 8.57 6.18
C ILE A 20 -21.43 8.48 7.69
N ASN A 21 -22.31 7.84 8.45
CA ASN A 21 -22.12 7.69 9.89
C ASN A 21 -20.87 6.87 10.23
N LYS A 22 -20.64 5.75 9.52
CA LYS A 22 -19.43 4.93 9.70
C LYS A 22 -18.15 5.74 9.45
N ILE A 23 -18.13 6.57 8.42
CA ILE A 23 -16.97 7.44 8.12
C ILE A 23 -16.75 8.44 9.26
N ASP A 24 -17.80 9.06 9.80
CA ASP A 24 -17.65 9.97 10.95
C ASP A 24 -17.18 9.24 12.20
N GLU A 25 -17.67 8.03 12.45
CA GLU A 25 -17.19 7.22 13.58
C GLU A 25 -15.72 6.86 13.44
N LEU A 26 -15.26 6.49 12.24
CA LEU A 26 -13.87 6.19 11.96
C LEU A 26 -12.98 7.45 12.09
N ALA A 27 -13.46 8.59 11.60
CA ALA A 27 -12.77 9.88 11.76
C ALA A 27 -12.64 10.25 13.24
N ARG A 28 -13.75 10.14 14.00
CA ARG A 28 -13.79 10.40 15.45
C ARG A 28 -12.88 9.48 16.24
N LYS A 29 -12.84 8.17 15.92
CA LYS A 29 -11.91 7.21 16.55
C LYS A 29 -10.44 7.59 16.37
N LYS A 30 -10.10 8.20 15.23
CA LYS A 30 -8.75 8.70 14.95
C LYS A 30 -8.51 10.14 15.42
N GLY A 31 -9.51 10.81 15.99
CA GLY A 31 -9.43 12.22 16.40
C GLY A 31 -9.29 13.20 15.23
N LEU A 32 -9.69 12.80 14.02
CA LEU A 32 -9.52 13.59 12.79
C LEU A 32 -10.84 14.18 12.35
N LYS A 33 -10.79 15.30 11.62
CA LYS A 33 -11.97 15.80 10.89
C LYS A 33 -12.30 14.85 9.74
N ARG A 34 -13.57 14.84 9.35
CA ARG A 34 -14.06 14.02 8.24
C ARG A 34 -13.27 14.21 6.94
N SER A 35 -12.99 15.46 6.54
CA SER A 35 -12.26 15.74 5.30
C SER A 35 -10.83 15.24 5.37
N GLU A 36 -10.12 15.51 6.48
CA GLU A 36 -8.74 15.05 6.69
C GLU A 36 -8.66 13.52 6.73
N PHE A 37 -9.68 12.85 7.29
CA PHE A 37 -9.78 11.40 7.27
C PHE A 37 -9.92 10.88 5.83
N LEU A 38 -10.81 11.47 5.02
CA LEU A 38 -11.00 11.08 3.63
C LEU A 38 -9.75 11.34 2.78
N GLU A 39 -9.10 12.49 2.94
CA GLU A 39 -7.85 12.83 2.25
C GLU A 39 -6.77 11.78 2.55
N LYS A 40 -6.48 11.53 3.82
CA LYS A 40 -5.49 10.51 4.22
C LYS A 40 -5.87 9.11 3.76
N TYR A 41 -7.16 8.77 3.75
CA TYR A 41 -7.61 7.46 3.33
C TYR A 41 -7.46 7.27 1.81
N ILE A 42 -7.77 8.29 1.02
CA ILE A 42 -7.59 8.28 -0.43
C ILE A 42 -6.10 8.24 -0.78
N GLU A 43 -5.26 9.03 -0.11
CA GLU A 43 -3.80 8.97 -0.26
C GLU A 43 -3.27 7.58 0.08
N HIS A 44 -3.71 7.00 1.19
CA HIS A 44 -3.32 5.65 1.58
C HIS A 44 -3.73 4.60 0.55
N ILE A 45 -4.95 4.69 0.00
CA ILE A 45 -5.40 3.79 -1.08
C ILE A 45 -4.55 3.98 -2.34
N ALA A 46 -4.25 5.22 -2.72
CA ALA A 46 -3.42 5.51 -3.89
C ALA A 46 -2.01 4.90 -3.74
N SER A 47 -1.41 5.02 -2.55
CA SER A 47 -0.09 4.46 -2.25
C SER A 47 -0.10 2.94 -2.00
N GLN A 48 -1.25 2.33 -1.71
CA GLN A 48 -1.33 0.89 -1.45
C GLN A 48 -0.92 0.04 -2.67
N LYS A 49 -1.20 0.51 -3.88
CA LYS A 49 -0.80 -0.21 -5.10
C LYS A 49 0.72 -0.27 -5.23
N GLU A 50 1.39 0.87 -5.03
CA GLU A 50 2.85 0.95 -5.04
C GLU A 50 3.46 0.09 -3.94
N LEU A 51 2.87 0.13 -2.74
CA LEU A 51 3.30 -0.69 -1.61
C LEU A 51 3.17 -2.20 -1.93
N PHE A 52 2.05 -2.62 -2.52
CA PHE A 52 1.83 -4.01 -2.93
C PHE A 52 2.81 -4.46 -4.02
N GLU A 53 3.09 -3.62 -5.00
CA GLU A 53 4.09 -3.91 -6.04
C GLU A 53 5.51 -4.06 -5.46
N VAL A 54 5.87 -3.24 -4.48
CA VAL A 54 7.14 -3.35 -3.76
C VAL A 54 7.22 -4.66 -2.98
N PHE A 55 6.18 -5.02 -2.23
CA PHE A 55 6.13 -6.30 -1.51
C PHE A 55 6.27 -7.49 -2.45
N ASN A 56 5.54 -7.50 -3.57
CA ASN A 56 5.60 -8.58 -4.55
C ASN A 56 7.00 -8.70 -5.19
N ARG A 57 7.67 -7.58 -5.44
CA ARG A 57 9.07 -7.57 -5.91
C ARG A 57 10.01 -8.16 -4.87
N TYR A 58 9.84 -7.81 -3.60
CA TYR A 58 10.63 -8.38 -2.51
C TYR A 58 10.44 -9.89 -2.38
N GLU A 59 9.21 -10.40 -2.44
CA GLU A 59 8.97 -11.85 -2.44
C GLU A 59 9.65 -12.55 -3.63
N CYS A 60 9.53 -11.98 -4.83
CA CYS A 60 10.21 -12.52 -6.02
C CYS A 60 11.73 -12.57 -5.83
N LEU A 61 12.33 -11.53 -5.26
CA LEU A 61 13.76 -11.47 -4.94
C LEU A 61 14.15 -12.51 -3.91
N LEU A 62 13.40 -12.63 -2.82
CA LEU A 62 13.65 -13.60 -1.75
C LEU A 62 13.69 -15.02 -2.31
N LYS A 63 12.68 -15.36 -3.13
CA LYS A 63 12.56 -16.68 -3.77
C LYS A 63 13.71 -16.98 -4.72
N ARG A 64 14.22 -15.97 -5.43
CA ARG A 64 15.42 -16.13 -6.27
C ARG A 64 16.66 -16.41 -5.43
N VAL A 65 16.85 -15.66 -4.34
CA VAL A 65 17.98 -15.85 -3.43
C VAL A 65 17.94 -17.24 -2.78
N GLU A 66 16.78 -17.66 -2.30
CA GLU A 66 16.55 -19.01 -1.76
C GLU A 66 16.91 -20.09 -2.77
N ASN A 67 16.42 -19.98 -4.01
CA ASN A 67 16.74 -20.94 -5.08
C ASN A 67 18.23 -20.98 -5.40
N SER A 68 18.91 -19.83 -5.47
CA SER A 68 20.35 -19.76 -5.70
C SER A 68 21.15 -20.37 -4.56
N LEU A 69 20.76 -20.11 -3.30
CA LEU A 69 21.38 -20.72 -2.13
C LEU A 69 21.22 -22.24 -2.14
N LYS A 70 20.01 -22.73 -2.44
CA LYS A 70 19.72 -24.15 -2.54
C LYS A 70 20.56 -24.82 -3.62
N TYR A 71 20.57 -24.24 -4.82
CA TYR A 71 21.37 -24.75 -5.94
C TYR A 71 22.86 -24.76 -5.64
N ASN A 72 23.39 -23.68 -5.06
CA ASN A 72 24.81 -23.61 -4.68
C ASN A 72 25.15 -24.66 -3.62
N THR A 73 24.25 -24.90 -2.66
CA THR A 73 24.43 -25.93 -1.62
C THR A 73 24.41 -27.33 -2.24
N GLU A 74 23.48 -27.63 -3.15
CA GLU A 74 23.41 -28.90 -3.89
C GLU A 74 24.68 -29.14 -4.72
N ILE A 75 25.26 -28.10 -5.30
CA ILE A 75 26.51 -28.21 -6.05
C ILE A 75 27.70 -28.45 -5.10
N LEU A 76 27.81 -27.71 -4.01
CA LEU A 76 28.88 -27.91 -3.03
C LEU A 76 28.86 -29.32 -2.43
N ASP A 77 27.67 -29.86 -2.15
CA ASP A 77 27.49 -31.23 -1.67
C ASP A 77 28.02 -32.27 -2.68
N LYS A 78 27.77 -32.05 -3.99
CA LYS A 78 28.29 -32.90 -5.06
C LYS A 78 29.81 -32.85 -5.24
N PHE A 79 30.45 -31.73 -4.87
CA PHE A 79 31.91 -31.58 -4.92
C PHE A 79 32.59 -32.00 -3.61
N SER A 80 31.83 -32.33 -2.55
CA SER A 80 32.36 -32.77 -1.26
C SER A 80 32.59 -34.30 -1.18
N VAL A 81 32.42 -35.01 -2.29
CA VAL A 81 32.78 -36.44 -2.49
C VAL A 81 34.09 -36.53 -3.25
#